data_AF-A0A7L4JWF7-F1
#
_entry.id   AF-A0A7L4JWF7-F1
#
_cell.length_a   1.000
_cell.length_b   1.000
_cell.length_c   1.000
_cell.angle_alpha   90.00
_cell.angle_beta   90.00
_cell.angle_gamma   90.00
#
_symmetry.space_group_name_H-M   'P 1'
#
loop_
_entity.id
_entity.type
_entity.pdbx_description
1 polymer ?
#
loop_
_entity_poly.entity_id
_entity_poly.type
_entity_poly.pdbx_seq_one_letter_code
_entity_poly.pdbx_strand_id
1 'polypeptide(L)'
;LRLLPQQRYLQAERAEASALERKRNILCCLITRILKVEKQLHIDNLLFRVIDTCQKGKLGPGLRFLSFCCHSVDVLSCILHLLNQGYLRRQEEKPHVLEY
;
A
#
# COMPACT_ATOMS: atom_id res chain seq x y z
N LEU A 1 31.54 -9.29 24.71
CA LEU A 1 31.67 -8.06 23.89
C LEU A 1 30.32 -7.80 23.22
N ARG A 2 29.58 -6.75 23.63
CA ARG A 2 28.39 -6.28 22.89
C ARG A 2 28.88 -5.28 21.84
N LEU A 3 28.84 -5.66 20.57
CA LEU A 3 29.11 -4.75 19.47
C LEU A 3 27.87 -3.86 19.28
N LEU A 4 27.97 -2.57 19.61
CA LEU A 4 26.93 -1.61 19.26
C LEU A 4 26.98 -1.38 17.74
N PRO A 5 25.83 -1.42 17.04
CA PRO A 5 25.82 -1.19 15.59
C PRO A 5 26.38 0.20 15.28
N GLN A 6 27.18 0.30 14.21
CA GLN A 6 27.72 1.57 13.75
C GLN A 6 26.59 2.57 13.47
N GLN A 7 26.78 3.85 13.79
CA GLN A 7 25.79 4.91 13.53
C GLN A 7 25.30 4.94 12.08
N ARG A 8 26.14 4.56 11.11
CA ARG A 8 25.75 4.42 9.69
C ARG A 8 24.66 3.37 9.47
N TYR A 9 24.75 2.24 10.16
CA TYR A 9 23.73 1.18 10.10
C TYR A 9 22.38 1.69 10.63
N LEU A 10 22.40 2.37 11.79
CA LEU A 10 21.19 2.97 12.39
C LEU A 10 20.53 4.02 11.48
N GLN A 11 21.33 4.82 10.76
CA GLN A 11 20.78 5.80 9.81
C GLN A 11 20.20 5.14 8.56
N ALA A 12 20.84 4.06 8.07
CA ALA A 12 20.31 3.28 6.96
C ALA A 12 18.96 2.64 7.31
N GLU A 13 18.83 2.02 8.48
CA GLU A 13 17.57 1.44 8.96
C GLU A 13 16.45 2.49 9.08
N ARG A 14 16.78 3.69 9.59
CA ARG A 14 15.80 4.78 9.67
C ARG A 14 15.35 5.27 8.30
N ALA A 15 16.27 5.39 7.34
CA ALA A 15 15.95 5.80 5.98
C ALA A 15 15.07 4.75 5.29
N GLU A 16 15.37 3.46 5.47
CA GLU A 16 14.58 2.35 4.95
C GLU A 16 13.17 2.31 5.56
N ALA A 17 13.07 2.41 6.89
CA ALA A 17 11.78 2.47 7.59
C ALA A 17 10.92 3.64 7.08
N SER A 18 11.54 4.80 6.89
CA SER A 18 10.87 6.00 6.35
C SER A 18 10.40 5.79 4.90
N ALA A 19 11.20 5.10 4.07
CA ALA A 19 10.82 4.77 2.70
C ALA A 19 9.65 3.77 2.64
N LEU A 20 9.66 2.76 3.51
CA LEU A 20 8.58 1.78 3.63
C LEU A 20 7.28 2.41 4.12
N GLU A 21 7.35 3.30 5.11
CA GLU A 21 6.18 4.04 5.57
C GLU A 21 5.61 4.94 4.48
N ARG A 22 6.48 5.64 3.74
CA ARG A 22 6.05 6.46 2.59
C ARG A 22 5.37 5.61 1.52
N LYS A 23 5.92 4.44 1.20
CA LYS A 23 5.31 3.46 0.27
C LYS A 23 3.92 3.06 0.73
N ARG A 24 3.76 2.65 2.00
CA ARG A 24 2.47 2.27 2.58
C ARG A 24 1.46 3.41 2.50
N ASN A 25 1.86 4.63 2.87
CA ASN A 25 0.96 5.78 2.87
C ASN A 25 0.43 6.08 1.47
N ILE A 26 1.28 6.03 0.45
CA ILE A 26 0.86 6.24 -0.95
C ILE A 26 -0.10 5.13 -1.40
N LEU A 27 0.20 3.87 -1.09
CA LEU A 27 -0.67 2.74 -1.43
C LEU A 27 -2.04 2.84 -0.73
N CYS A 28 -2.07 3.13 0.57
CA CYS A 28 -3.30 3.32 1.31
C CYS A 28 -4.15 4.47 0.73
N CYS A 29 -3.52 5.60 0.38
CA CYS A 29 -4.20 6.71 -0.29
C CYS A 29 -4.77 6.30 -1.67
N LEU A 30 -4.03 5.53 -2.46
CA LEU A 30 -4.47 5.06 -3.77
C LEU A 30 -5.66 4.09 -3.65
N ILE A 31 -5.56 3.10 -2.76
CA ILE A 31 -6.62 2.11 -2.49
C ILE A 31 -7.91 2.81 -2.07
N THR A 32 -7.83 3.69 -1.07
CA THR A 32 -8.99 4.44 -0.58
C THR A 32 -9.58 5.35 -1.66
N ARG A 33 -8.75 5.99 -2.50
CA ARG A 33 -9.23 6.81 -3.62
C ARG A 33 -10.00 5.98 -4.65
N ILE A 34 -9.50 4.81 -5.02
CA ILE A 34 -10.18 3.91 -5.97
C ILE A 34 -11.52 3.46 -5.38
N LEU A 35 -11.53 2.98 -4.14
CA LEU A 35 -12.75 2.47 -3.49
C LEU A 35 -13.78 3.57 -3.21
N LYS A 36 -13.37 4.81 -2.93
CA LYS A 36 -14.28 5.94 -2.81
C LYS A 36 -15.06 6.23 -4.10
N VAL A 37 -14.43 6.00 -5.26
CA VAL A 37 -15.02 6.20 -6.58
C VAL A 37 -15.89 5.01 -6.97
N GLU A 38 -15.37 3.78 -6.86
CA GLU A 38 -16.09 2.56 -7.29
C GLU A 38 -17.16 2.10 -6.29
N LYS A 39 -17.11 2.55 -5.03
CA LYS A 39 -17.95 2.15 -3.87
C LYS A 39 -17.73 0.72 -3.39
N GLN A 40 -17.68 -0.23 -4.33
CA GLN A 40 -17.42 -1.64 -4.08
C GLN A 40 -16.53 -2.20 -5.17
N LEU A 41 -15.58 -3.06 -4.82
CA LEU A 41 -14.70 -3.67 -5.81
C LEU A 41 -14.20 -5.04 -5.35
N HIS A 42 -14.13 -6.00 -6.27
CA HIS A 42 -13.46 -7.28 -6.01
C HIS A 42 -11.97 -7.04 -5.70
N ILE A 43 -11.40 -7.82 -4.79
CA ILE A 43 -10.01 -7.70 -4.38
C ILE A 43 -9.05 -7.80 -5.57
N ASP A 44 -9.26 -8.73 -6.50
CA ASP A 44 -8.43 -8.88 -7.69
C ASP A 44 -8.52 -7.67 -8.63
N ASN A 45 -9.73 -7.11 -8.80
CA ASN A 45 -9.92 -5.91 -9.62
C ASN A 45 -9.25 -4.69 -8.98
N LEU A 46 -9.28 -4.58 -7.65
CA LEU A 46 -8.56 -3.55 -6.92
C LEU A 46 -7.04 -3.72 -7.08
N LEU A 47 -6.53 -4.94 -6.91
CA LEU A 47 -5.11 -5.26 -7.10
C LEU A 47 -4.63 -4.88 -8.50
N PHE A 48 -5.36 -5.31 -9.53
CA PHE A 48 -5.04 -5.00 -10.91
C PHE A 48 -4.97 -3.49 -11.15
N ARG A 49 -5.99 -2.73 -10.71
CA ARG A 49 -6.03 -1.27 -10.88
C ARG A 49 -4.91 -0.56 -10.13
N VAL A 50 -4.60 -0.98 -8.90
CA VAL A 50 -3.51 -0.39 -8.11
C VAL A 50 -2.16 -0.63 -8.80
N ILE A 51 -1.87 -1.88 -9.17
CA ILE A 51 -0.62 -2.25 -9.84
C ILE A 51 -0.47 -1.51 -11.17
N ASP A 52 -1.53 -1.50 -11.99
CA ASP A 52 -1.56 -0.79 -13.27
C ASP A 52 -1.29 0.71 -13.10
N THR A 53 -1.89 1.32 -12.06
CA THR A 53 -1.69 2.75 -11.77
C THR A 53 -0.27 3.05 -11.28
N CYS A 54 0.30 2.17 -10.46
CA CYS A 54 1.69 2.27 -10.01
C CYS A 54 2.69 2.13 -11.17
N GLN A 55 2.51 1.13 -12.04
CA GLN A 55 3.37 0.91 -13.21
C GLN A 55 3.33 2.06 -14.20
N LYS A 56 2.13 2.60 -14.47
CA LYS A 56 1.95 3.71 -15.41
C LYS A 56 2.41 5.07 -14.84
N GLY A 57 2.72 5.16 -13.54
CA GLY A 57 3.23 6.38 -12.90
C GLY A 57 2.26 7.58 -12.95
N LYS A 58 0.95 7.33 -13.11
CA LYS A 58 -0.03 8.35 -13.53
C LYS A 58 -0.47 9.34 -12.44
N LEU A 59 0.02 9.26 -11.20
CA LEU A 59 -0.46 10.09 -10.07
C LEU A 59 0.65 10.87 -9.34
N GLY A 60 1.63 11.40 -10.07
CA GLY A 60 2.62 12.37 -9.55
C GLY A 60 3.90 11.75 -9.01
N PRO A 61 4.82 12.56 -8.45
CA PRO A 61 6.17 12.12 -8.09
C PRO A 61 6.20 11.01 -7.03
N GLY A 62 5.20 10.96 -6.14
CA GLY A 62 5.04 9.86 -5.17
C GLY A 62 4.78 8.49 -5.83
N LEU A 63 4.01 8.43 -6.92
CA LEU A 63 3.78 7.17 -7.62
C LEU A 63 4.95 6.75 -8.51
N ARG A 64 5.79 7.68 -8.97
CA ARG A 64 7.04 7.32 -9.67
C ARG A 64 7.94 6.47 -8.78
N PHE A 65 7.98 6.74 -7.48
CA PHE A 65 8.67 5.91 -6.49
C PHE A 65 8.10 4.48 -6.40
N LEU A 66 6.78 4.32 -6.57
CA LEU A 66 6.12 3.01 -6.53
C LEU A 66 6.27 2.19 -7.81
N SER A 67 6.61 2.82 -8.94
CA SER A 67 6.69 2.15 -10.26
C SER A 67 7.67 0.96 -10.29
N PHE A 68 8.68 0.96 -9.42
CA PHE A 68 9.68 -0.10 -9.32
C PHE A 68 9.43 -1.09 -8.16
N CYS A 69 8.56 -0.75 -7.20
CA CYS A 69 8.52 -1.41 -5.89
C CYS A 69 7.13 -1.89 -5.45
N CYS A 70 6.11 -1.84 -6.31
CA CYS A 70 4.74 -2.24 -5.96
C CYS A 70 4.48 -3.69 -6.39
N HIS A 71 4.58 -4.63 -5.45
CA HIS A 71 4.17 -6.01 -5.64
C HIS A 71 2.78 -6.25 -5.06
N SER A 72 2.12 -7.32 -5.51
CA SER A 72 0.80 -7.73 -4.99
C SER A 72 0.79 -7.88 -3.48
N VAL A 73 1.87 -8.39 -2.88
CA VAL A 73 2.04 -8.55 -1.42
C VAL A 73 1.94 -7.21 -0.69
N ASP A 74 2.52 -6.15 -1.24
CA ASP A 74 2.49 -4.82 -0.64
C ASP A 74 1.08 -4.24 -0.64
N VAL A 75 0.36 -4.43 -1.75
CA VAL A 75 -1.02 -3.96 -1.89
C VAL A 75 -1.94 -4.73 -0.96
N LEU A 76 -1.80 -6.05 -0.89
CA LEU A 76 -2.55 -6.91 0.03
C LEU A 76 -2.29 -6.55 1.50
N SER A 77 -1.03 -6.30 1.87
CA SER A 77 -0.66 -5.83 3.21
C SER A 77 -1.33 -4.49 3.54
N CYS A 78 -1.36 -3.55 2.60
CA CYS A 78 -2.06 -2.27 2.78
C CYS A 78 -3.58 -2.43 2.88
N ILE A 79 -4.21 -3.32 2.09
CA ILE A 79 -5.64 -3.63 2.18
C ILE A 79 -5.96 -4.19 3.56
N LEU A 80 -5.18 -5.16 4.04
CA LEU A 80 -5.34 -5.74 5.37
C LEU A 80 -5.18 -4.68 6.47
N HIS A 81 -4.18 -3.81 6.34
CA HIS A 81 -3.99 -2.69 7.27
C HIS A 81 -5.23 -1.78 7.31
N LEU A 82 -5.78 -1.40 6.16
CA LEU A 82 -6.97 -0.55 6.09
C LEU A 82 -8.23 -1.23 6.65
N LEU A 83 -8.40 -2.53 6.42
CA LEU A 83 -9.47 -3.34 7.03
C LEU A 83 -9.35 -3.34 8.56
N ASN A 84 -8.16 -3.59 9.10
CA ASN A 84 -7.92 -3.61 10.54
C ASN A 84 -8.14 -2.25 11.21
N GLN A 85 -7.97 -1.17 10.46
CA GLN A 85 -8.26 0.19 10.92
C GLN A 85 -9.73 0.60 10.73
N GLY A 86 -10.55 -0.23 10.09
CA GLY A 86 -11.97 0.05 9.84
C GLY A 86 -12.24 1.03 8.70
N TYR A 87 -11.23 1.37 7.88
CA TYR A 87 -11.43 2.22 6.70
C TYR A 87 -12.10 1.50 5.54
N LEU A 88 -11.99 0.17 5.51
CA LEU A 88 -12.60 -0.70 4.51
C LEU A 88 -13.44 -1.76 5.22
N ARG A 89 -14.43 -2.29 4.52
CA ARG A 89 -15.25 -3.43 4.97
C ARG A 89 -15.29 -4.51 3.90
N ARG A 90 -15.49 -5.75 4.34
CA ARG A 90 -15.80 -6.89 3.47
C ARG A 90 -17.31 -7.09 3.50
N GLN A 91 -17.91 -7.39 2.35
CA GLN A 91 -19.31 -7.81 2.33
C GLN A 91 -19.47 -9.16 3.03
N GLU A 92 -20.54 -9.31 3.82
CA GLU A 92 -20.84 -10.55 4.54
C GLU A 92 -21.10 -11.73 3.58
N GLU A 93 -21.85 -11.49 2.51
CA GLU A 93 -22.18 -12.52 1.52
C GLU A 93 -21.02 -12.80 0.55
N LYS A 94 -20.13 -11.81 0.36
CA LYS A 94 -19.05 -11.83 -0.64
C LYS A 94 -17.76 -11.27 -0.05
N PRO A 95 -16.99 -12.07 0.72
CA PRO A 95 -15.81 -11.59 1.43
C PRO A 95 -14.68 -11.08 0.52
N HIS A 96 -14.73 -11.42 -0.77
CA HIS A 96 -13.78 -10.96 -1.79
C HIS A 96 -14.12 -9.55 -2.32
N VAL A 97 -15.29 -9.01 -2.00
CA VAL A 97 -15.72 -7.66 -2.35
C VAL A 97 -15.40 -6.72 -1.19
N LEU A 98 -14.64 -5.68 -1.49
CA LEU A 98 -14.25 -4.63 -0.56
C LEU A 98 -15.10 -3.38 -0.78
N GLU A 99 -15.50 -2.76 0.31
CA GLU A 99 -16.28 -1.53 0.35
C GLU A 99 -15.55 -0.47 1.19
N TYR A 100 -15.82 0.80 0.88
CA TYR A 100 -15.35 1.95 1.68
C TYR A 100 -16.35 2.27 2.80
#